data_AF-A0A2N0NY79-F1
#
_entry.id   AF-A0A2N0NY79-F1
#
_cell.length_a   1.000
_cell.length_b   1.000
_cell.length_c   1.000
_cell.angle_alpha   90.00
_cell.angle_beta   90.00
_cell.angle_gamma   90.00
#
_symmetry.space_group_name_H-M   'P 1'
#
loop_
_entity.id
_entity.type
_entity.pdbx_description
1 polymer ?
#
loop_
_entity_poly.entity_id
_entity_poly.type
_entity_poly.pdbx_seq_one_letter_code
_entity_poly.pdbx_strand_id
1 'polypeptide(L)'
;MASFECKDTNEENRSHVEGALKCHFEKIKISGGGHVSVEERYSNIISHFSIKLLGDVVPNNKELLQSFDEARKLVAELPLYTKQYNDGKGVPIEYTLYPLSELAKLFIQDVAIDNMITELSEETILRVEQVFDEIERLIQKSIILIKEKQEEINNSSKTIEELEGKLYDIMELQISEIKSDQENKRAVIEVHQKRVDQLQKEWEKIKEISLKFTQFSRQNAIAAYNDAYVDYLDLCIKEEKIKRNANSSHYDERILRGLEATRENYLKQVEVIKQEIENNNSSITLKEIAKLEQQLYDLPINGPNLKKLKYEAERSETDARQIFIYFKDMFQPFSQENSFKLVHKLDVESEVGVGTRFRIWLDLIKLMKKLEKILKMMI
;
A
#
# COMPACT_ATOMS: atom_id res chain seq x y z
N MET A 1 66.26 2.97 22.72
CA MET A 1 65.65 3.74 21.63
C MET A 1 64.13 3.81 21.80
N ALA A 2 63.54 5.01 21.79
CA ALA A 2 62.08 5.15 21.81
C ALA A 2 61.58 5.45 20.39
N SER A 3 60.54 4.75 19.94
CA SER A 3 59.86 4.96 18.67
C SER A 3 58.55 5.72 18.90
N PHE A 4 58.25 6.67 18.01
CA PHE A 4 57.09 7.56 18.10
C PHE A 4 56.35 7.48 16.76
N GLU A 5 55.10 7.02 16.81
CA GLU A 5 54.28 6.76 15.63
C GLU A 5 53.03 7.64 15.68
N CYS A 6 52.81 8.48 14.66
CA CYS A 6 51.63 9.34 14.57
C CYS A 6 50.45 8.55 14.00
N LYS A 7 49.28 8.62 14.64
CA LYS A 7 48.05 7.97 14.16
C LYS A 7 47.31 8.78 13.08
N ASP A 8 47.73 10.01 12.83
CA ASP A 8 47.07 10.91 11.89
C ASP A 8 47.61 10.70 10.47
N THR A 9 46.71 10.42 9.52
CA THR A 9 47.02 9.84 8.19
C THR A 9 47.08 10.87 7.06
N ASN A 10 46.97 12.16 7.35
CA ASN A 10 46.89 13.19 6.30
C ASN A 10 48.29 13.65 5.85
N GLU A 11 48.68 13.33 4.61
CA GLU A 11 50.01 13.67 4.03
C GLU A 11 50.33 15.16 4.10
N GLU A 12 49.30 16.02 3.97
CA GLU A 12 49.40 17.48 3.99
C GLU A 12 50.01 18.02 5.29
N ASN A 13 49.87 17.28 6.40
CA ASN A 13 50.37 17.68 7.71
C ASN A 13 51.74 17.08 8.07
N ARG A 14 52.32 16.23 7.21
CA ARG A 14 53.54 15.47 7.52
C ARG A 14 54.72 16.37 7.95
N SER A 15 54.99 17.43 7.19
CA SER A 15 56.07 18.38 7.49
C SER A 15 55.85 19.12 8.81
N HIS A 16 54.58 19.41 9.15
CA HIS A 16 54.22 20.08 10.39
C HIS A 16 54.36 19.14 11.59
N VAL A 17 53.93 17.87 11.45
CA VAL A 17 54.10 16.81 12.44
C VAL A 17 55.58 16.51 12.69
N GLU A 18 56.39 16.43 11.63
CA GLU A 18 57.84 16.22 11.72
C GLU A 18 58.55 17.40 12.42
N GLY A 19 58.18 18.64 12.07
CA GLY A 19 58.70 19.85 12.71
C GLY A 19 58.38 19.91 14.21
N ALA A 20 57.14 19.57 14.59
CA ALA A 20 56.72 19.48 15.98
C ALA A 20 57.51 18.39 16.74
N LEU A 21 57.66 17.21 16.14
CA LEU A 21 58.41 16.09 16.73
C LEU A 21 59.88 16.46 16.98
N LYS A 22 60.52 17.11 16.00
CA LYS A 22 61.91 17.58 16.11
C LYS A 22 62.08 18.58 17.25
N CYS A 23 61.16 19.55 17.38
CA CYS A 23 61.16 20.51 18.48
C CYS A 23 61.03 19.81 19.85
N HIS A 24 60.19 18.78 19.97
CA HIS A 24 60.04 18.02 21.21
C HIS A 24 61.27 17.16 21.54
N PHE A 25 61.93 16.56 20.54
CA PHE A 25 63.17 15.81 20.76
C PHE A 25 64.33 16.68 21.21
N GLU A 26 64.45 17.91 20.70
CA GLU A 26 65.46 18.87 21.14
C GLU A 26 65.32 19.19 22.64
N LYS A 27 64.09 19.21 23.16
CA LYS A 27 63.82 19.41 24.60
C LYS A 27 64.20 18.22 25.48
N ILE A 28 64.24 16.99 24.93
CA ILE A 28 64.70 15.80 25.66
C ILE A 28 66.22 15.82 25.86
N LYS A 29 66.98 16.52 24.99
CA LYS A 29 68.44 16.64 25.08
C LYS A 29 68.95 17.62 26.14
N ILE A 30 68.13 18.56 26.61
CA ILE A 30 68.54 19.64 27.51
C ILE A 30 68.21 19.28 28.97
N SER A 31 69.15 18.61 29.64
CA SER A 31 69.13 18.39 31.10
C SER A 31 69.66 19.62 31.86
N GLY A 32 69.13 20.80 31.59
CA GLY A 32 69.46 22.04 32.30
C GLY A 32 68.17 22.83 32.55
N GLY A 33 67.90 23.19 33.80
CA GLY A 33 66.64 23.76 34.29
C GLY A 33 66.29 25.15 33.76
N GLY A 34 66.09 25.29 32.45
CA GLY A 34 65.50 26.46 31.80
C GLY A 34 64.06 26.16 31.41
N HIS A 35 63.10 26.82 32.05
CA HIS A 35 61.69 26.77 31.66
C HIS A 35 61.48 27.58 30.37
N VAL A 36 61.48 26.92 29.22
CA VAL A 36 61.01 27.51 27.96
C VAL A 36 59.58 27.04 27.73
N SER A 37 58.61 27.95 27.81
CA SER A 37 57.20 27.62 27.59
C SER A 37 56.99 27.15 26.16
N VAL A 38 56.33 26.00 26.01
CA VAL A 38 55.87 25.53 24.70
C VAL A 38 54.78 26.49 24.22
N GLU A 39 54.89 27.01 22.99
CA GLU A 39 53.75 27.66 22.36
C GLU A 39 52.58 26.65 22.33
N GLU A 40 51.44 27.07 22.89
CA GLU A 40 50.18 26.30 23.04
C GLU A 40 49.68 25.63 21.74
N ARG A 41 50.22 26.06 20.58
CA ARG A 41 49.87 25.58 19.24
C ARG A 41 50.27 24.13 18.95
N TYR A 42 51.21 23.53 19.71
CA TYR A 42 51.69 22.16 19.44
C TYR A 42 51.12 21.09 20.38
N SER A 43 50.40 21.46 21.44
CA SER A 43 49.89 20.52 22.45
C SER A 43 48.83 19.54 21.89
N ASN A 44 48.09 19.93 20.85
CA ASN A 44 47.05 19.10 20.22
C ASN A 44 47.62 17.97 19.32
N ILE A 45 48.84 18.11 18.82
CA ILE A 45 49.45 17.12 17.92
C ILE A 45 50.04 15.95 18.72
N ILE A 46 50.47 16.21 19.95
CA ILE A 46 51.15 15.25 20.84
C ILE A 46 50.23 14.08 21.26
N SER A 47 48.93 14.33 21.43
CA SER A 47 47.95 13.30 21.82
C SER A 47 47.71 12.21 20.76
N HIS A 48 48.16 12.44 19.53
CA HIS A 48 47.99 11.51 18.41
C HIS A 48 49.15 10.53 18.23
N PHE A 49 50.18 10.61 19.10
CA PHE A 49 51.33 9.72 19.03
C PHE A 49 51.19 8.46 19.88
N SER A 50 51.61 7.34 19.32
CA SER A 50 51.89 6.10 20.03
C SER A 50 53.39 6.01 20.29
N ILE A 51 53.78 5.75 21.54
CA ILE A 51 55.18 5.70 21.96
C ILE A 51 55.53 4.27 22.36
N LYS A 52 56.59 3.72 21.76
CA LYS A 52 57.10 2.37 22.06
C LYS A 52 58.56 2.47 22.50
N LEU A 53 58.93 1.79 23.58
CA LEU A 53 60.31 1.76 24.06
C LEU A 53 60.99 0.46 23.61
N LEU A 54 62.17 0.59 23.01
CA LEU A 54 63.00 -0.51 22.53
C LEU A 54 64.38 -0.40 23.18
N GLY A 55 64.82 -1.36 23.97
CA GLY A 55 66.16 -1.31 24.55
C GLY A 55 66.50 -2.54 25.37
N ASP A 56 67.79 -2.75 25.60
CA ASP A 56 68.31 -3.96 26.26
C ASP A 56 68.04 -3.99 27.76
N VAL A 57 67.76 -2.83 28.37
CA VAL A 57 67.45 -2.68 29.81
C VAL A 57 66.17 -1.85 29.94
N VAL A 58 65.02 -2.47 29.68
CA VAL A 58 63.70 -1.88 29.86
C VAL A 58 63.02 -2.53 31.07
N PRO A 59 62.53 -1.76 32.06
CA PRO A 59 61.76 -2.32 33.17
C PRO A 59 60.45 -2.95 32.67
N ASN A 60 60.16 -4.20 33.07
CA ASN A 60 58.98 -4.99 32.63
C ASN A 60 57.62 -4.31 32.85
N ASN A 61 57.54 -3.22 33.63
CA ASN A 61 56.33 -2.47 33.93
C ASN A 61 56.18 -1.16 33.12
N LYS A 62 57.08 -0.87 32.17
CA LYS A 62 57.10 0.41 31.42
C LYS A 62 57.13 0.28 29.89
N GLU A 63 56.71 -0.86 29.34
CA GLU A 63 56.68 -1.08 27.87
C GLU A 63 55.71 -0.15 27.12
N LEU A 64 54.67 0.36 27.78
CA LEU A 64 53.67 1.26 27.19
C LEU A 64 53.75 2.64 27.84
N LEU A 65 54.41 3.58 27.15
CA LEU A 65 54.46 4.98 27.53
C LEU A 65 53.27 5.71 26.90
N GLN A 66 52.55 6.51 27.67
CA GLN A 66 51.36 7.23 27.19
C GLN A 66 51.64 8.70 26.89
N SER A 67 52.82 9.23 27.25
CA SER A 67 53.17 10.63 27.02
C SER A 67 54.66 10.88 26.77
N PHE A 68 54.97 12.02 26.16
CA PHE A 68 56.35 12.50 25.97
C PHE A 68 57.05 12.80 27.30
N ASP A 69 56.33 13.28 28.31
CA ASP A 69 56.90 13.58 29.62
C ASP A 69 57.29 12.30 30.37
N GLU A 70 56.49 11.23 30.26
CA GLU A 70 56.86 9.90 30.76
C GLU A 70 58.09 9.36 30.04
N ALA A 71 58.14 9.49 28.71
CA ALA A 71 59.30 9.09 27.92
C ALA A 71 60.56 9.86 28.35
N ARG A 72 60.47 11.18 28.54
CA ARG A 72 61.58 12.02 29.02
C ARG A 72 62.04 11.61 30.41
N LYS A 73 61.10 11.39 31.34
CA LYS A 73 61.40 10.96 32.70
C LYS A 73 62.11 9.60 32.70
N LEU A 74 61.64 8.67 31.88
CA LEU A 74 62.26 7.35 31.76
C LEU A 74 63.68 7.44 31.18
N VAL A 75 63.90 8.24 30.13
CA VAL A 75 65.24 8.49 29.57
C VAL A 75 66.20 9.05 30.62
N ALA A 76 65.73 9.95 31.49
CA ALA A 76 66.53 10.47 32.61
C ALA A 76 66.82 9.40 33.68
N GLU A 77 65.95 8.40 33.85
CA GLU A 77 66.12 7.29 34.78
C GLU A 77 66.94 6.11 34.20
N LEU A 78 67.22 6.07 32.89
CA LEU A 78 68.00 5.00 32.25
C LEU A 78 69.34 4.69 32.94
N PRO A 79 70.14 5.68 33.39
CA PRO A 79 71.38 5.41 34.12
C PRO A 79 71.18 4.68 35.46
N LEU A 80 70.00 4.77 36.06
CA LEU A 80 69.67 4.03 37.30
C LEU A 80 69.34 2.57 36.98
N TYR A 81 68.60 2.33 35.90
CA TYR A 81 68.26 0.97 35.47
C TYR A 81 69.48 0.20 34.96
N THR A 82 70.39 0.85 34.23
CA THR A 82 71.63 0.20 33.77
C THR A 82 72.56 -0.21 34.92
N LYS A 83 72.54 0.51 36.05
CA LYS A 83 73.29 0.12 37.26
C LYS A 83 72.75 -1.14 37.94
N GLN A 84 71.47 -1.45 37.75
CA GLN A 84 70.82 -2.63 38.33
C GLN A 84 70.96 -3.87 37.44
N TYR A 85 71.43 -3.71 36.21
CA TYR A 85 71.54 -4.76 35.21
C TYR A 85 72.98 -5.28 35.11
N ASN A 86 73.15 -6.61 35.03
CA ASN A 86 74.46 -7.29 34.98
C ASN A 86 75.43 -6.84 36.10
N ASP A 87 74.96 -6.73 37.34
CA ASP A 87 75.74 -6.23 38.49
C ASP A 87 76.41 -4.86 38.25
N GLY A 88 75.80 -4.01 37.43
CA GLY A 88 76.34 -2.71 37.05
C GLY A 88 77.44 -2.75 36.00
N LYS A 89 77.74 -3.91 35.41
CA LYS A 89 78.74 -4.09 34.34
C LYS A 89 78.22 -3.71 32.95
N GLY A 90 76.91 -3.51 32.80
CA GLY A 90 76.27 -3.14 31.53
C GLY A 90 76.14 -4.30 30.53
N VAL A 91 75.73 -3.97 29.31
CA VAL A 91 75.60 -4.91 28.17
C VAL A 91 76.61 -4.48 27.09
N PRO A 92 77.33 -5.40 26.43
CA PRO A 92 78.22 -5.04 25.33
C PRO A 92 77.42 -4.48 24.14
N ILE A 93 77.78 -3.28 23.68
CA ILE A 93 77.15 -2.60 22.54
C ILE A 93 77.98 -2.76 21.28
N GLU A 94 79.30 -2.92 21.44
CA GLU A 94 80.26 -3.00 20.35
C GLU A 94 81.29 -4.09 20.66
N TYR A 95 81.65 -4.86 19.64
CA TYR A 95 82.68 -5.89 19.73
C TYR A 95 83.75 -5.59 18.68
N THR A 96 85.00 -5.53 19.12
CA THR A 96 86.14 -5.54 18.20
C THR A 96 86.58 -6.98 17.99
N LEU A 97 86.39 -7.50 16.79
CA LEU A 97 86.87 -8.83 16.42
C LEU A 97 88.23 -8.71 15.75
N TYR A 98 89.19 -9.52 16.19
CA TYR A 98 90.52 -9.57 15.58
C TYR A 98 90.60 -10.78 14.64
N PRO A 99 91.00 -10.59 13.37
CA PRO A 99 91.09 -11.70 12.44
C PRO A 99 92.06 -12.77 12.97
N LEU A 100 91.59 -14.02 13.04
CA LEU A 100 92.43 -15.15 13.42
C LEU A 100 93.66 -15.29 12.53
N SER A 101 93.58 -14.86 11.27
CA SER A 101 94.70 -14.82 10.33
C SER A 101 95.78 -13.81 10.70
N GLU A 102 95.41 -12.66 11.27
CA GLU A 102 96.38 -11.69 11.78
C GLU A 102 96.98 -12.18 13.10
N LEU A 103 96.20 -12.88 13.93
CA LEU A 103 96.68 -13.52 15.16
C LEU A 103 97.66 -14.67 14.86
N ALA A 104 97.38 -15.47 13.84
CA ALA A 104 98.23 -16.59 13.44
C ALA A 104 99.65 -16.14 13.04
N LYS A 105 99.82 -14.92 12.51
CA LYS A 105 101.14 -14.34 12.20
C LYS A 105 101.99 -14.07 13.44
N LEU A 106 101.38 -13.93 14.62
CA LEU A 106 102.07 -13.64 15.89
C LEU A 106 102.50 -14.91 16.64
N PHE A 107 101.92 -16.08 16.32
CA PHE A 107 102.26 -17.36 16.94
C PHE A 107 103.09 -18.20 15.95
N ILE A 108 104.24 -18.72 16.39
CA ILE A 108 105.18 -19.50 15.56
C ILE A 108 104.68 -20.96 15.37
N GLN A 109 103.46 -21.16 14.87
CA GLN A 109 102.96 -22.49 14.49
C GLN A 109 102.14 -22.47 13.20
N ASP A 110 102.43 -23.44 12.34
CA ASP A 110 101.78 -23.72 11.06
C ASP A 110 100.32 -24.21 11.28
N VAL A 111 99.39 -23.28 11.49
CA VAL A 111 97.96 -23.58 11.50
C VAL A 111 97.39 -23.28 10.12
N ALA A 112 96.98 -24.33 9.39
CA ALA A 112 96.28 -24.19 8.11
C ALA A 112 94.85 -23.67 8.34
N ILE A 113 94.57 -22.46 7.86
CA ILE A 113 93.24 -21.83 7.93
C ILE A 113 92.65 -21.85 6.51
N ASP A 114 92.10 -22.99 6.08
CA ASP A 114 91.69 -23.23 4.68
C ASP A 114 90.32 -22.63 4.28
N ASN A 115 89.55 -22.09 5.22
CA ASN A 115 88.22 -21.52 4.94
C ASN A 115 88.14 -20.05 5.37
N MET A 116 88.77 -19.16 4.61
CA MET A 116 88.49 -17.72 4.72
C MET A 116 87.20 -17.40 3.97
N ILE A 117 86.16 -17.01 4.70
CA ILE A 117 84.99 -16.35 4.11
C ILE A 117 85.46 -14.97 3.62
N THR A 118 85.42 -14.73 2.32
CA THR A 118 85.74 -13.41 1.72
C THR A 118 84.64 -12.41 2.02
N GLU A 119 85.05 -11.18 2.35
CA GLU A 119 84.13 -10.06 2.57
C GLU A 119 83.26 -9.81 1.32
N LEU A 120 81.97 -9.54 1.53
CA LEU A 120 81.06 -9.17 0.46
C LEU A 120 81.46 -7.79 -0.08
N SER A 121 81.42 -7.59 -1.40
CA SER A 121 81.65 -6.26 -1.96
C SER A 121 80.53 -5.30 -1.57
N GLU A 122 80.87 -4.03 -1.32
CA GLU A 122 79.89 -2.95 -1.05
C GLU A 122 78.79 -2.90 -2.12
N GLU A 123 79.15 -3.13 -3.38
CA GLU A 123 78.21 -3.18 -4.49
C GLU A 123 77.14 -4.28 -4.33
N THR A 124 77.52 -5.45 -3.80
CA THR A 124 76.57 -6.55 -3.57
C THR A 124 75.60 -6.22 -2.44
N ILE A 125 76.10 -5.59 -1.38
CA ILE A 125 75.28 -5.16 -0.23
C ILE A 125 74.25 -4.11 -0.67
N LEU A 126 74.68 -3.08 -1.41
CA LEU A 126 73.79 -2.03 -1.91
C LEU A 126 72.68 -2.57 -2.82
N ARG A 127 72.99 -3.54 -3.68
CA ARG A 127 71.98 -4.17 -4.56
C ARG A 127 70.93 -4.92 -3.75
N VAL A 128 71.34 -5.58 -2.66
CA VAL A 128 70.43 -6.30 -1.77
C VAL A 128 69.53 -5.32 -1.01
N GLU A 129 70.09 -4.23 -0.48
CA GLU A 129 69.32 -3.17 0.18
C GLU A 129 68.25 -2.57 -0.73
N GLN A 130 68.61 -2.24 -1.99
CA GLN A 130 67.67 -1.70 -2.98
C GLN A 130 66.47 -2.63 -3.24
N VAL A 131 66.68 -3.95 -3.23
CA VAL A 131 65.59 -4.92 -3.41
C VAL A 131 64.65 -4.88 -2.19
N PHE A 132 65.20 -4.78 -0.98
CA PHE A 132 64.39 -4.68 0.23
C PHE A 132 63.57 -3.38 0.28
N ASP A 133 64.18 -2.24 -0.07
CA ASP A 133 63.51 -0.94 -0.13
C ASP A 133 62.34 -0.95 -1.11
N GLU A 134 62.52 -1.56 -2.28
CA GLU A 134 61.47 -1.66 -3.29
C GLU A 134 60.30 -2.54 -2.82
N ILE A 135 60.59 -3.66 -2.14
CA ILE A 135 59.55 -4.51 -1.55
C ILE A 135 58.77 -3.75 -0.48
N GLU A 136 59.45 -3.01 0.40
CA GLU A 136 58.80 -2.22 1.44
C GLU A 136 57.89 -1.15 0.84
N ARG A 137 58.36 -0.44 -0.19
CA ARG A 137 57.57 0.55 -0.92
C ARG A 137 56.29 -0.05 -1.52
N LEU A 138 56.40 -1.22 -2.14
CA LEU A 138 55.26 -1.91 -2.74
C LEU A 138 54.25 -2.36 -1.68
N ILE A 139 54.71 -2.87 -0.53
CA ILE A 139 53.84 -3.25 0.59
C ILE A 139 53.04 -2.03 1.08
N GLN A 140 53.70 -0.89 1.31
CA GLN A 140 53.02 0.32 1.79
C GLN A 140 51.97 0.82 0.80
N LYS A 141 52.30 0.81 -0.50
CA LYS A 141 51.35 1.20 -1.56
C LYS A 141 50.12 0.29 -1.59
N SER A 142 50.29 -1.03 -1.45
CA SER A 142 49.19 -1.97 -1.38
C SER A 142 48.30 -1.74 -0.16
N ILE A 143 48.87 -1.42 1.01
CA ILE A 143 48.10 -1.12 2.24
C ILE A 143 47.21 0.11 2.04
N ILE A 144 47.72 1.17 1.41
CA ILE A 144 46.94 2.40 1.11
C ILE A 144 45.75 2.06 0.21
N LEU A 145 45.98 1.37 -0.90
CA LEU A 145 44.94 0.96 -1.84
C LEU A 145 43.85 0.12 -1.17
N ILE A 146 44.21 -0.80 -0.27
CA ILE A 146 43.23 -1.61 0.46
C ILE A 146 42.34 -0.73 1.34
N LYS A 147 42.91 0.26 2.03
CA LYS A 147 42.14 1.17 2.90
C LYS A 147 41.15 2.01 2.09
N GLU A 148 41.59 2.57 0.96
CA GLU A 148 40.72 3.34 0.04
C GLU A 148 39.54 2.49 -0.45
N LYS A 149 39.81 1.26 -0.89
CA LYS A 149 38.74 0.35 -1.35
C LYS A 149 37.79 -0.08 -0.24
N GLN A 150 38.28 -0.22 0.99
CA GLN A 150 37.42 -0.52 2.12
C GLN A 150 36.45 0.64 2.41
N GLU A 151 36.89 1.89 2.25
CA GLU A 151 36.05 3.07 2.44
C GLU A 151 34.98 3.21 1.34
N GLU A 152 35.34 2.95 0.07
CA GLU A 152 34.38 2.89 -1.04
C GLU A 152 33.27 1.85 -0.79
N ILE A 153 33.63 0.67 -0.27
CA ILE A 153 32.68 -0.39 0.07
C ILE A 153 31.74 0.05 1.19
N ASN A 154 32.27 0.64 2.26
CA ASN A 154 31.47 1.09 3.41
C ASN A 154 30.44 2.16 3.00
N ASN A 155 30.86 3.13 2.17
CA ASN A 155 29.96 4.17 1.65
C ASN A 155 28.86 3.59 0.76
N SER A 156 29.19 2.60 -0.06
CA SER A 156 28.22 1.89 -0.90
C SER A 156 27.19 1.13 -0.05
N SER A 157 27.64 0.43 1.00
CA SER A 157 26.75 -0.30 1.92
C SER A 157 25.72 0.62 2.59
N LYS A 158 26.16 1.78 3.09
CA LYS A 158 25.26 2.78 3.68
C LYS A 158 24.21 3.26 2.69
N THR A 159 24.60 3.46 1.43
CA THR A 159 23.68 3.88 0.37
C THR A 159 22.60 2.82 0.09
N ILE A 160 22.96 1.54 0.15
CA ILE A 160 22.02 0.42 -0.03
C ILE A 160 20.98 0.44 1.09
N GLU A 161 21.39 0.57 2.36
CA GLU A 161 20.47 0.64 3.50
C GLU A 161 19.46 1.80 3.38
N GLU A 162 19.91 2.97 2.92
CA GLU A 162 19.02 4.11 2.68
C GLU A 162 17.99 3.85 1.57
N LEU A 163 18.39 3.13 0.51
CA LEU A 163 17.48 2.73 -0.58
C LEU A 163 16.47 1.67 -0.12
N GLU A 164 16.90 0.70 0.70
CA GLU A 164 16.02 -0.31 1.28
C GLU A 164 14.94 0.32 2.17
N GLY A 165 15.31 1.30 3.00
CA GLY A 165 14.34 2.06 3.82
C GLY A 165 13.30 2.78 2.96
N LYS A 166 13.73 3.50 1.92
CA LYS A 166 12.82 4.18 0.98
C LYS A 166 11.89 3.20 0.25
N LEU A 167 12.40 2.03 -0.13
CA LEU A 167 11.60 1.00 -0.78
C LEU A 167 10.51 0.48 0.16
N TYR A 168 10.84 0.26 1.43
CA TYR A 168 9.89 -0.18 2.45
C TYR A 168 8.76 0.83 2.64
N ASP A 169 9.08 2.13 2.77
CA ASP A 169 8.08 3.20 2.93
C ASP A 169 7.12 3.27 1.74
N ILE A 170 7.64 3.15 0.50
CA ILE A 170 6.82 3.15 -0.72
C ILE A 170 5.86 1.97 -0.74
N MET A 171 6.35 0.77 -0.37
CA MET A 171 5.51 -0.43 -0.32
C MET A 171 4.40 -0.30 0.73
N GLU A 172 4.71 0.25 1.90
CA GLU A 172 3.72 0.47 2.97
C GLU A 172 2.62 1.44 2.54
N LEU A 173 3.00 2.55 1.87
CA LEU A 173 2.05 3.49 1.29
C LEU A 173 1.13 2.82 0.25
N GLN A 174 1.69 2.06 -0.70
CA GLN A 174 0.90 1.38 -1.73
C GLN A 174 -0.07 0.35 -1.13
N ILE A 175 0.35 -0.42 -0.14
CA ILE A 175 -0.51 -1.38 0.56
C ILE A 175 -1.67 -0.66 1.23
N SER A 176 -1.41 0.49 1.88
CA SER A 176 -2.45 1.27 2.55
C SER A 176 -3.50 1.81 1.57
N GLU A 177 -3.07 2.28 0.40
CA GLU A 177 -3.94 2.83 -0.64
C GLU A 177 -4.85 1.74 -1.24
N ILE A 178 -4.29 0.58 -1.58
CA ILE A 178 -5.05 -0.57 -2.08
C ILE A 178 -6.10 -1.02 -1.06
N LYS A 179 -5.72 -1.08 0.23
CA LYS A 179 -6.63 -1.48 1.29
C LYS A 179 -7.81 -0.51 1.43
N SER A 180 -7.55 0.79 1.39
CA SER A 180 -8.57 1.84 1.45
C SER A 180 -9.55 1.74 0.28
N ASP A 181 -9.06 1.59 -0.95
CA ASP A 181 -9.90 1.43 -2.15
C ASP A 181 -10.78 0.16 -2.06
N GLN A 182 -10.23 -0.94 -1.56
CA GLN A 182 -10.99 -2.17 -1.33
C GLN A 182 -12.12 -2.00 -0.31
N GLU A 183 -11.89 -1.26 0.78
CA GLU A 183 -12.91 -0.96 1.79
C GLU A 183 -14.04 -0.09 1.21
N ASN A 184 -13.70 0.93 0.43
CA ASN A 184 -14.68 1.78 -0.25
C ASN A 184 -15.58 0.98 -1.20
N LYS A 185 -14.98 0.10 -2.02
CA LYS A 185 -15.73 -0.78 -2.94
C LYS A 185 -16.68 -1.72 -2.19
N ARG A 186 -16.26 -2.28 -1.05
CA ARG A 186 -17.12 -3.14 -0.21
C ARG A 186 -18.31 -2.37 0.37
N ALA A 187 -18.10 -1.14 0.84
CA ALA A 187 -19.18 -0.31 1.37
C ALA A 187 -20.25 -0.02 0.30
N VAL A 188 -19.83 0.26 -0.94
CA VAL A 188 -20.75 0.47 -2.06
C VAL A 188 -21.57 -0.79 -2.36
N ILE A 189 -20.93 -1.97 -2.41
CA ILE A 189 -21.63 -3.26 -2.61
C ILE A 189 -22.67 -3.49 -1.50
N GLU A 190 -22.32 -3.23 -0.24
CA GLU A 190 -23.24 -3.41 0.89
C GLU A 190 -24.48 -2.51 0.79
N VAL A 191 -24.31 -1.25 0.39
CA VAL A 191 -25.43 -0.31 0.17
C VAL A 191 -26.36 -0.82 -0.93
N HIS A 192 -25.81 -1.26 -2.06
CA HIS A 192 -26.63 -1.78 -3.16
C HIS A 192 -27.31 -3.10 -2.80
N GLN A 193 -26.64 -3.99 -2.05
CA GLN A 193 -27.24 -5.24 -1.60
C GLN A 193 -28.45 -4.97 -0.69
N LYS A 194 -28.32 -4.06 0.29
CA LYS A 194 -29.45 -3.64 1.14
C LYS A 194 -30.61 -3.10 0.31
N ARG A 195 -30.31 -2.35 -0.75
CA ARG A 195 -31.33 -1.80 -1.65
C ARG A 195 -32.05 -2.89 -2.45
N VAL A 196 -31.32 -3.87 -2.96
CA VAL A 196 -31.88 -5.05 -3.65
C VAL A 196 -32.83 -5.81 -2.71
N ASP A 197 -32.41 -6.08 -1.49
CA ASP A 197 -33.22 -6.82 -0.51
C ASP A 197 -34.53 -6.08 -0.17
N GLN A 198 -34.49 -4.76 -0.04
CA GLN A 198 -35.69 -3.94 0.19
C GLN A 198 -36.64 -3.96 -1.01
N LEU A 199 -36.12 -3.81 -2.22
CA LEU A 199 -36.92 -3.84 -3.45
C LEU A 199 -37.57 -5.21 -3.67
N GLN A 200 -36.85 -6.29 -3.38
CA GLN A 200 -37.38 -7.65 -3.50
C GLN A 200 -38.54 -7.88 -2.53
N LYS A 201 -38.44 -7.40 -1.29
CA LYS A 201 -39.53 -7.48 -0.29
C LYS A 201 -40.79 -6.76 -0.76
N GLU A 202 -40.65 -5.54 -1.30
CA GLU A 202 -41.81 -4.82 -1.84
C GLU A 202 -42.38 -5.48 -3.08
N TRP A 203 -41.52 -5.99 -3.96
CA TRP A 203 -41.94 -6.67 -5.18
C TRP A 203 -42.81 -7.90 -4.87
N GLU A 204 -42.40 -8.74 -3.92
CA GLU A 204 -43.22 -9.88 -3.48
C GLU A 204 -44.56 -9.43 -2.92
N LYS A 205 -44.58 -8.33 -2.15
CA LYS A 205 -45.83 -7.80 -1.59
C LYS A 205 -46.77 -7.27 -2.67
N ILE A 206 -46.24 -6.55 -3.66
CA ILE A 206 -46.99 -6.05 -4.81
C ILE A 206 -47.56 -7.23 -5.61
N LYS A 207 -46.74 -8.26 -5.85
CA LYS A 207 -47.15 -9.47 -6.58
C LYS A 207 -48.30 -10.20 -5.86
N GLU A 208 -48.19 -10.39 -4.55
CA GLU A 208 -49.25 -10.99 -3.72
C GLU A 208 -50.55 -10.20 -3.84
N ILE A 209 -50.50 -8.88 -3.74
CA ILE A 209 -51.68 -8.01 -3.81
C ILE A 209 -52.28 -8.01 -5.22
N SER A 210 -51.46 -7.94 -6.27
CA SER A 210 -51.91 -8.03 -7.67
C SER A 210 -52.68 -9.32 -7.92
N LEU A 211 -52.21 -10.44 -7.38
CA LEU A 211 -52.88 -11.72 -7.49
C LEU A 211 -54.26 -11.71 -6.82
N LYS A 212 -54.39 -11.08 -5.65
CA LYS A 212 -55.66 -10.90 -4.93
C LYS A 212 -56.64 -10.00 -5.70
N PHE A 213 -56.15 -8.95 -6.37
CA PHE A 213 -56.95 -8.14 -7.27
C PHE A 213 -57.42 -8.90 -8.51
N THR A 214 -56.57 -9.75 -9.08
CA THR A 214 -56.94 -10.65 -10.17
C THR A 214 -58.05 -11.62 -9.74
N GLN A 215 -57.91 -12.24 -8.56
CA GLN A 215 -58.94 -13.11 -7.97
C GLN A 215 -60.29 -12.41 -7.84
N PHE A 216 -60.31 -11.23 -7.20
CA PHE A 216 -61.54 -10.45 -7.02
C PHE A 216 -62.16 -10.04 -8.35
N SER A 217 -61.34 -9.62 -9.32
CA SER A 217 -61.84 -9.20 -10.62
C SER A 217 -62.50 -10.36 -11.36
N ARG A 218 -61.90 -11.56 -11.32
CA ARG A 218 -62.47 -12.77 -11.93
C ARG A 218 -63.78 -13.21 -11.27
N GLN A 219 -63.86 -13.14 -9.94
CA GLN A 219 -65.08 -13.50 -9.18
C GLN A 219 -66.29 -12.62 -9.55
N ASN A 220 -66.04 -11.36 -9.94
CA ASN A 220 -67.09 -10.37 -10.17
C ASN A 220 -67.29 -10.02 -11.65
N ALA A 221 -66.52 -10.61 -12.56
CA ALA A 221 -66.62 -10.32 -13.99
C ALA A 221 -67.78 -11.10 -14.64
N ILE A 222 -68.64 -10.38 -15.36
CA ILE A 222 -69.75 -10.96 -16.15
C ILE A 222 -69.24 -11.54 -17.48
N ALA A 223 -68.09 -11.04 -17.97
CA ALA A 223 -67.42 -11.48 -19.19
C ALA A 223 -66.04 -12.07 -18.88
N ALA A 224 -65.39 -12.68 -19.88
CA ALA A 224 -64.03 -13.19 -19.73
C ALA A 224 -63.08 -12.09 -19.24
N TYR A 225 -62.43 -12.33 -18.11
CA TYR A 225 -61.43 -11.43 -17.53
C TYR A 225 -60.19 -11.37 -18.43
N ASN A 226 -59.92 -10.21 -19.02
CA ASN A 226 -58.62 -9.93 -19.63
C ASN A 226 -57.61 -9.66 -18.50
N ASP A 227 -56.36 -10.12 -18.61
CA ASP A 227 -55.32 -9.93 -17.58
C ASP A 227 -54.25 -8.92 -18.04
N ALA A 228 -54.45 -7.68 -17.63
CA ALA A 228 -53.57 -6.53 -17.74
C ALA A 228 -52.13 -6.80 -17.33
N TYR A 229 -51.95 -7.62 -16.31
CA TYR A 229 -50.64 -7.92 -15.77
C TYR A 229 -49.86 -8.79 -16.74
N VAL A 230 -50.54 -9.76 -17.36
CA VAL A 230 -49.98 -10.58 -18.43
C VAL A 230 -49.64 -9.72 -19.65
N ASP A 231 -50.56 -8.85 -20.09
CA ASP A 231 -50.33 -7.93 -21.20
C ASP A 231 -49.11 -7.03 -20.96
N TYR A 232 -48.91 -6.58 -19.73
CA TYR A 232 -47.75 -5.80 -19.33
C TYR A 232 -46.45 -6.62 -19.35
N LEU A 233 -46.44 -7.82 -18.79
CA LEU A 233 -45.26 -8.68 -18.82
C LEU A 233 -44.86 -9.06 -20.25
N ASP A 234 -45.85 -9.29 -21.12
CA ASP A 234 -45.63 -9.53 -22.55
C ASP A 234 -45.00 -8.32 -23.25
N LEU A 235 -45.45 -7.10 -22.90
CA LEU A 235 -44.81 -5.88 -23.39
C LEU A 235 -43.36 -5.76 -22.91
N CYS A 236 -43.09 -5.98 -21.62
CA CYS A 236 -41.74 -5.92 -21.07
C CYS A 236 -40.80 -6.94 -21.74
N ILE A 237 -41.23 -8.19 -21.89
CA ILE A 237 -40.47 -9.25 -22.56
C ILE A 237 -40.18 -8.86 -24.01
N LYS A 238 -41.17 -8.28 -24.71
CA LYS A 238 -41.01 -7.82 -26.09
C LYS A 238 -39.97 -6.70 -26.19
N GLU A 239 -40.06 -5.67 -25.34
CA GLU A 239 -39.09 -4.58 -25.31
C GLU A 239 -37.68 -5.08 -25.00
N GLU A 240 -37.58 -6.02 -24.07
CA GLU A 240 -36.30 -6.57 -23.65
C GLU A 240 -35.65 -7.45 -24.74
N LYS A 241 -36.46 -8.21 -25.50
CA LYS A 241 -36.02 -8.91 -26.72
C LYS A 241 -35.48 -7.96 -27.78
N ILE A 242 -36.09 -6.77 -27.93
CA ILE A 242 -35.60 -5.74 -28.85
C ILE A 242 -34.21 -5.26 -28.42
N LYS A 243 -34.00 -5.00 -27.12
CA LYS A 243 -32.69 -4.57 -26.59
C LYS A 243 -31.60 -5.62 -26.79
N ARG A 244 -31.89 -6.89 -26.49
CA ARG A 244 -30.95 -8.00 -26.73
C ARG A 244 -30.52 -8.06 -28.20
N ASN A 245 -31.47 -7.94 -29.11
CA ASN A 245 -31.17 -7.99 -30.55
C ASN A 245 -30.36 -6.76 -31.01
N ALA A 246 -30.54 -5.60 -30.37
CA ALA A 246 -29.81 -4.38 -30.69
C ALA A 246 -28.36 -4.36 -30.16
N ASN A 247 -28.06 -5.05 -29.05
CA ASN A 247 -26.73 -5.06 -28.44
C ASN A 247 -26.36 -6.41 -27.82
N SER A 248 -26.35 -7.46 -28.65
CA SER A 248 -26.26 -8.87 -28.23
C SER A 248 -25.00 -9.20 -27.40
N SER A 249 -23.85 -8.57 -27.69
CA SER A 249 -22.58 -8.88 -27.00
C SER A 249 -22.48 -8.36 -25.56
N HIS A 250 -23.30 -7.38 -25.20
CA HIS A 250 -23.32 -6.76 -23.87
C HIS A 250 -24.64 -6.93 -23.13
N TYR A 251 -25.53 -7.77 -23.69
CA TYR A 251 -26.82 -8.03 -23.10
C TYR A 251 -26.72 -9.10 -22.00
N ASP A 252 -27.30 -8.82 -20.83
CA ASP A 252 -27.38 -9.80 -19.75
C ASP A 252 -28.64 -10.66 -19.90
N GLU A 253 -28.47 -11.87 -20.42
CA GLU A 253 -29.56 -12.84 -20.63
C GLU A 253 -30.31 -13.20 -19.33
N ARG A 254 -29.73 -12.93 -18.15
CA ARG A 254 -30.41 -13.13 -16.86
C ARG A 254 -31.66 -12.26 -16.73
N ILE A 255 -31.68 -11.07 -17.34
CA ILE A 255 -32.81 -10.14 -17.28
C ILE A 255 -34.02 -10.72 -18.02
N LEU A 256 -33.83 -11.13 -19.28
CA LEU A 256 -34.90 -11.71 -20.09
C LEU A 256 -35.44 -13.00 -19.46
N ARG A 257 -34.55 -13.89 -19.00
CA ARG A 257 -34.95 -15.12 -18.29
C ARG A 257 -35.77 -14.83 -17.03
N GLY A 258 -35.39 -13.79 -16.27
CA GLY A 258 -36.13 -13.37 -15.08
C GLY A 258 -37.56 -12.92 -15.38
N LEU A 259 -37.76 -12.17 -16.48
CA LEU A 259 -39.08 -11.72 -16.92
C LEU A 259 -39.94 -12.89 -17.43
N GLU A 260 -39.37 -13.79 -18.24
CA GLU A 260 -40.09 -14.97 -18.74
C GLU A 260 -40.51 -15.90 -17.60
N ALA A 261 -39.62 -16.16 -16.62
CA ALA A 261 -39.93 -16.95 -15.44
C ALA A 261 -41.01 -16.29 -14.56
N THR A 262 -40.97 -14.97 -14.41
CA THR A 262 -41.99 -14.20 -13.66
C THR A 262 -43.37 -14.37 -14.29
N ARG A 263 -43.46 -14.22 -15.61
CA ARG A 263 -44.71 -14.40 -16.36
C ARG A 263 -45.25 -15.82 -16.24
N GLU A 264 -44.40 -16.82 -16.42
CA GLU A 264 -44.82 -18.21 -16.32
C GLU A 264 -45.33 -18.55 -14.92
N ASN A 265 -44.63 -18.09 -13.87
CA ASN A 265 -45.04 -18.31 -12.49
C ASN A 265 -46.38 -17.61 -12.18
N TYR A 266 -46.56 -16.37 -12.62
CA TYR A 266 -47.82 -15.65 -12.43
C TYR A 266 -49.00 -16.37 -13.11
N LEU A 267 -48.84 -16.82 -14.35
CA LEU A 267 -49.89 -17.56 -15.07
C LEU A 267 -50.28 -18.86 -14.34
N LYS A 268 -49.31 -19.59 -13.78
CA LYS A 268 -49.58 -20.78 -12.95
C LYS A 268 -50.43 -20.42 -11.73
N GLN A 269 -50.14 -19.31 -11.06
CA GLN A 269 -50.90 -18.85 -9.89
C GLN A 269 -52.33 -18.42 -10.27
N VAL A 270 -52.52 -17.77 -11.42
CA VAL A 270 -53.85 -17.40 -11.92
C VAL A 270 -54.70 -18.63 -12.23
N GLU A 271 -54.11 -19.68 -12.81
CA GLU A 271 -54.85 -20.93 -13.09
C GLU A 271 -55.31 -21.64 -11.81
N VAL A 272 -54.48 -21.65 -10.76
CA VAL A 272 -54.88 -22.17 -9.44
C VAL A 272 -56.08 -21.39 -8.89
N ILE A 273 -56.05 -20.06 -8.96
CA ILE A 273 -57.15 -19.20 -8.50
C ILE A 273 -58.43 -19.46 -9.27
N LYS A 274 -58.33 -19.66 -10.58
CA LYS A 274 -59.49 -20.00 -11.41
C LYS A 274 -60.16 -21.29 -10.92
N GLN A 275 -59.38 -22.33 -10.64
CA GLN A 275 -59.90 -23.59 -10.10
C GLN A 275 -60.52 -23.42 -8.69
N GLU A 276 -59.92 -22.59 -7.82
CA GLU A 276 -60.48 -22.33 -6.48
C GLU A 276 -61.83 -21.60 -6.52
N ILE A 277 -61.98 -20.64 -7.44
CA ILE A 277 -63.23 -19.90 -7.65
C ILE A 277 -64.32 -20.85 -8.18
N GLU A 278 -64.01 -21.69 -9.17
CA GLU A 278 -64.95 -22.67 -9.74
C GLU A 278 -65.47 -23.66 -8.68
N ASN A 279 -64.63 -23.99 -7.69
CA ASN A 279 -64.99 -24.87 -6.58
C ASN A 279 -65.66 -24.14 -5.39
N ASN A 280 -65.96 -22.83 -5.49
CA ASN A 280 -66.47 -21.97 -4.40
C ASN A 280 -65.61 -21.97 -3.12
N ASN A 281 -64.33 -22.31 -3.23
CA ASN A 281 -63.43 -22.46 -2.08
C ASN A 281 -62.74 -21.16 -1.65
N SER A 282 -62.78 -20.11 -2.49
CA SER A 282 -62.16 -18.83 -2.16
C SER A 282 -62.97 -17.64 -2.71
N SER A 283 -63.30 -16.67 -1.84
CA SER A 283 -64.02 -15.43 -2.16
C SER A 283 -63.33 -14.24 -1.48
N ILE A 284 -63.13 -13.14 -2.22
CA ILE A 284 -62.60 -11.88 -1.67
C ILE A 284 -63.71 -10.83 -1.63
N THR A 285 -63.77 -10.12 -0.51
CA THR A 285 -64.74 -9.06 -0.28
C THR A 285 -64.21 -7.67 -0.68
N LEU A 286 -65.13 -6.74 -0.93
CA LEU A 286 -64.80 -5.34 -1.23
C LEU A 286 -64.01 -4.65 -0.09
N LYS A 287 -64.27 -5.00 1.17
CA LYS A 287 -63.55 -4.45 2.32
C LYS A 287 -62.08 -4.90 2.35
N GLU A 288 -61.82 -6.14 1.98
CA GLU A 288 -60.46 -6.67 1.87
C GLU A 288 -59.69 -6.00 0.74
N ILE A 289 -60.35 -5.71 -0.38
CA ILE A 289 -59.77 -4.97 -1.51
C ILE A 289 -59.32 -3.56 -1.09
N ALA A 290 -60.16 -2.81 -0.40
CA ALA A 290 -59.79 -1.49 0.11
C ALA A 290 -58.60 -1.55 1.09
N LYS A 291 -58.51 -2.62 1.90
CA LYS A 291 -57.37 -2.85 2.81
C LYS A 291 -56.08 -3.20 2.06
N LEU A 292 -56.18 -3.96 0.97
CA LEU A 292 -55.02 -4.32 0.12
C LEU A 292 -54.51 -3.11 -0.66
N GLU A 293 -55.42 -2.25 -1.13
CA GLU A 293 -55.09 -0.97 -1.76
C GLU A 293 -54.32 -0.06 -0.80
N GLN A 294 -54.79 0.07 0.44
CA GLN A 294 -54.08 0.85 1.46
C GLN A 294 -52.69 0.27 1.78
N GLN A 295 -52.54 -1.05 1.80
CA GLN A 295 -51.22 -1.68 1.99
C GLN A 295 -50.22 -1.33 0.89
N LEU A 296 -50.66 -1.22 -0.38
CA LEU A 296 -49.79 -0.78 -1.46
C LEU A 296 -49.31 0.66 -1.25
N TYR A 297 -50.21 1.53 -0.79
CA TYR A 297 -49.94 2.93 -0.51
C TYR A 297 -48.99 3.17 0.65
N ASP A 298 -48.90 2.23 1.58
CA ASP A 298 -48.02 2.31 2.73
C ASP A 298 -46.67 1.61 2.51
N LEU A 299 -46.39 1.14 1.29
CA LEU A 299 -45.07 0.62 0.92
C LEU A 299 -43.99 1.72 1.01
N PRO A 300 -42.87 1.49 1.73
CA PRO A 300 -41.83 2.50 1.96
C PRO A 300 -41.22 3.15 0.71
N ILE A 301 -40.96 2.37 -0.34
CA ILE A 301 -40.26 2.78 -1.54
C ILE A 301 -41.26 3.19 -2.62
N ASN A 302 -42.19 2.28 -2.96
CA ASN A 302 -43.10 2.51 -4.08
C ASN A 302 -44.42 3.18 -3.69
N GLY A 303 -44.86 3.08 -2.43
CA GLY A 303 -46.15 3.60 -1.96
C GLY A 303 -46.40 5.09 -2.28
N PRO A 304 -45.44 6.01 -2.08
CA PRO A 304 -45.61 7.41 -2.47
C PRO A 304 -45.89 7.61 -3.97
N ASN A 305 -45.22 6.85 -4.83
CA ASN A 305 -45.46 6.91 -6.27
C ASN A 305 -46.84 6.35 -6.64
N LEU A 306 -47.27 5.28 -5.97
CA LEU A 306 -48.60 4.69 -6.15
C LEU A 306 -49.71 5.66 -5.74
N LYS A 307 -49.55 6.35 -4.60
CA LYS A 307 -50.47 7.42 -4.13
C LYS A 307 -50.57 8.56 -5.15
N LYS A 308 -49.42 9.02 -5.66
CA LYS A 308 -49.37 10.08 -6.67
C LYS A 308 -50.11 9.70 -7.95
N LEU A 309 -49.91 8.47 -8.42
CA LEU A 309 -50.55 7.97 -9.62
C LEU A 309 -52.07 7.84 -9.47
N LYS A 310 -52.55 7.40 -8.30
CA LYS A 310 -53.99 7.40 -7.98
C LYS A 310 -54.58 8.80 -8.12
N TYR A 311 -53.94 9.79 -7.50
CA TYR A 311 -54.38 11.19 -7.55
C TYR A 311 -54.39 11.75 -8.98
N GLU A 312 -53.36 11.46 -9.78
CA GLU A 312 -53.28 11.85 -11.20
C GLU A 312 -54.45 11.24 -12.01
N ALA A 313 -54.77 9.97 -11.76
CA ALA A 313 -55.87 9.27 -12.41
C ALA A 313 -57.24 9.85 -12.05
N GLU A 314 -57.52 10.03 -10.75
CA GLU A 314 -58.77 10.60 -10.24
C GLU A 314 -59.02 12.02 -10.78
N ARG A 315 -57.97 12.82 -10.88
CA ARG A 315 -58.04 14.16 -11.47
C ARG A 315 -58.39 14.10 -12.96
N SER A 316 -57.71 13.24 -13.73
CA SER A 316 -58.00 13.07 -15.15
C SER A 316 -59.41 12.57 -15.43
N GLU A 317 -59.96 11.74 -14.54
CA GLU A 317 -61.35 11.27 -14.63
C GLU A 317 -62.34 12.40 -14.33
N THR A 318 -62.04 13.23 -13.33
CA THR A 318 -62.85 14.41 -12.99
C THR A 318 -62.89 15.39 -14.17
N ASP A 319 -61.74 15.65 -14.80
CA ASP A 319 -61.63 16.52 -15.97
C ASP A 319 -62.41 15.94 -17.18
N ALA A 320 -62.29 14.63 -17.44
CA ALA A 320 -63.01 13.96 -18.52
C ALA A 320 -64.54 13.91 -18.28
N ARG A 321 -64.97 13.70 -17.02
CA ARG A 321 -66.38 13.76 -16.63
C ARG A 321 -66.93 15.18 -16.78
N GLN A 322 -66.16 16.20 -16.39
CA GLN A 322 -66.56 17.60 -16.54
C GLN A 322 -66.71 17.99 -18.02
N ILE A 323 -65.80 17.52 -18.88
CA ILE A 323 -65.90 17.68 -20.34
C ILE A 323 -67.14 16.98 -20.89
N PHE A 324 -67.43 15.75 -20.45
CA PHE A 324 -68.62 15.00 -20.89
C PHE A 324 -69.92 15.67 -20.44
N ILE A 325 -69.99 16.18 -19.21
CA ILE A 325 -71.14 16.95 -18.69
C ILE A 325 -71.30 18.24 -19.50
N TYR A 326 -70.21 18.96 -19.77
CA TYR A 326 -70.22 20.17 -20.59
C TYR A 326 -70.73 19.91 -22.02
N PHE A 327 -70.34 18.80 -22.65
CA PHE A 327 -70.88 18.40 -23.95
C PHE A 327 -72.35 17.95 -23.86
N LYS A 328 -72.74 17.20 -22.82
CA LYS A 328 -74.13 16.75 -22.61
C LYS A 328 -75.09 17.94 -22.45
N ASP A 329 -74.71 18.96 -21.70
CA ASP A 329 -75.51 20.16 -21.47
C ASP A 329 -75.57 21.05 -22.73
N MET A 330 -74.50 21.07 -23.55
CA MET A 330 -74.46 21.78 -24.84
C MET A 330 -75.38 21.16 -25.90
N PHE A 331 -75.55 19.83 -25.89
CA PHE A 331 -76.39 19.11 -26.86
C PHE A 331 -77.84 18.88 -26.41
N GLN A 332 -78.19 19.21 -25.16
CA GLN A 332 -79.55 19.05 -24.64
C GLN A 332 -80.65 19.87 -25.36
N PRO A 333 -80.44 21.14 -25.79
CA PRO A 333 -81.50 21.92 -26.44
C PRO A 333 -81.82 21.50 -27.89
N PHE A 334 -81.05 20.60 -28.51
CA PHE A 334 -81.28 20.15 -29.89
C PHE A 334 -82.20 18.91 -30.01
N SER A 335 -82.85 18.50 -28.92
CA SER A 335 -83.61 17.23 -28.85
C SER A 335 -85.11 17.37 -28.60
N GLN A 336 -85.73 18.50 -28.97
CA GLN A 336 -87.20 18.62 -29.08
C GLN A 336 -87.63 18.89 -30.52
N GLU A 337 -87.36 17.95 -31.44
CA GLU A 337 -88.22 17.65 -32.60
C GLU A 337 -87.56 16.55 -33.43
N ASN A 338 -88.00 15.32 -33.19
CA ASN A 338 -87.96 14.12 -34.03
C ASN A 338 -87.72 12.90 -33.14
N SER A 339 -88.78 12.51 -32.45
CA SER A 339 -88.87 11.18 -31.88
C SER A 339 -88.99 10.15 -33.02
N PHE A 340 -88.16 9.11 -32.93
CA PHE A 340 -88.47 7.68 -33.11
C PHE A 340 -87.34 6.91 -33.81
N LYS A 341 -86.90 5.86 -33.11
CA LYS A 341 -85.94 4.81 -33.49
C LYS A 341 -84.46 5.07 -33.17
N LEU A 342 -84.10 5.15 -31.89
CA LEU A 342 -82.83 4.59 -31.37
C LEU A 342 -82.69 4.62 -29.83
N VAL A 343 -83.80 4.62 -29.07
CA VAL A 343 -83.78 4.80 -27.59
C VAL A 343 -84.30 3.57 -26.83
N HIS A 344 -84.31 2.37 -27.42
CA HIS A 344 -84.59 1.15 -26.67
C HIS A 344 -83.47 0.11 -26.82
N LYS A 345 -82.33 0.41 -26.18
CA LYS A 345 -81.44 -0.57 -25.53
C LYS A 345 -80.20 0.17 -25.04
N LEU A 346 -80.28 0.76 -23.86
CA LEU A 346 -79.13 1.07 -22.99
C LEU A 346 -79.75 1.52 -21.65
N ASP A 347 -80.24 0.53 -20.90
CA ASP A 347 -80.50 0.69 -19.46
C ASP A 347 -79.14 0.85 -18.76
N VAL A 348 -78.69 2.11 -18.68
CA VAL A 348 -77.47 2.54 -17.99
C VAL A 348 -77.81 2.80 -16.52
N GLU A 349 -78.19 1.76 -15.79
CA GLU A 349 -78.17 1.78 -14.32
C GLU A 349 -77.28 0.68 -13.72
N SER A 350 -76.69 -0.20 -14.56
CA SER A 350 -75.73 -1.22 -14.11
C SER A 350 -74.27 -0.98 -14.51
N GLU A 351 -73.99 -0.03 -15.42
CA GLU A 351 -72.63 0.20 -15.95
C GLU A 351 -71.75 1.13 -15.11
N VAL A 352 -72.31 1.91 -14.19
CA VAL A 352 -71.53 2.88 -13.39
C VAL A 352 -70.58 2.17 -12.42
N GLY A 353 -70.92 0.97 -11.94
CA GLY A 353 -70.05 0.16 -11.09
C GLY A 353 -68.96 -0.60 -11.84
N VAL A 354 -69.17 -0.91 -13.12
CA VAL A 354 -68.26 -1.73 -13.95
C VAL A 354 -67.26 -0.83 -14.69
N GLY A 355 -67.70 0.33 -15.18
CA GLY A 355 -66.86 1.30 -15.89
C GLY A 355 -65.80 1.99 -15.02
N THR A 356 -66.13 2.30 -13.76
CA THR A 356 -65.15 2.87 -12.80
C THR A 356 -64.10 1.82 -12.37
N ARG A 357 -64.48 0.54 -12.30
CA ARG A 357 -63.59 -0.57 -11.92
C ARG A 357 -62.68 -1.03 -13.07
N PHE A 358 -63.15 -0.97 -14.32
CA PHE A 358 -62.32 -1.18 -15.52
C PHE A 358 -61.25 -0.08 -15.69
N ARG A 359 -61.51 1.12 -15.16
CA ARG A 359 -60.59 2.28 -15.21
C ARG A 359 -59.48 2.23 -14.16
N ILE A 360 -59.80 1.91 -12.90
CA ILE A 360 -58.80 1.65 -11.85
C ILE A 360 -57.76 0.60 -12.30
N TRP A 361 -58.22 -0.37 -13.10
CA TRP A 361 -57.41 -1.43 -13.66
C TRP A 361 -56.53 -0.99 -14.85
N LEU A 362 -57.05 -0.13 -15.75
CA LEU A 362 -56.26 0.58 -16.76
C LEU A 362 -55.20 1.51 -16.14
N ASP A 363 -55.47 2.05 -14.95
CA ASP A 363 -54.55 2.92 -14.22
C ASP A 363 -53.47 2.12 -13.47
N LEU A 364 -53.78 0.90 -12.99
CA LEU A 364 -52.78 -0.10 -12.57
C LEU A 364 -51.81 -0.47 -13.71
N ILE A 365 -52.31 -0.64 -14.94
CA ILE A 365 -51.46 -0.88 -16.13
C ILE A 365 -50.51 0.30 -16.41
N LYS A 366 -51.03 1.54 -16.37
CA LYS A 366 -50.20 2.75 -16.56
C LYS A 366 -49.14 2.89 -15.46
N LEU A 367 -49.50 2.49 -14.24
CA LEU A 367 -48.66 2.54 -13.05
C LEU A 367 -47.50 1.53 -13.11
N MET A 368 -47.74 0.34 -13.64
CA MET A 368 -46.68 -0.62 -13.94
C MET A 368 -45.76 -0.18 -15.08
N LYS A 369 -46.29 0.44 -16.15
CA LYS A 369 -45.49 1.07 -17.22
C LYS A 369 -44.57 2.19 -16.70
N LYS A 370 -44.98 2.91 -15.64
CA LYS A 370 -44.16 3.98 -15.04
C LYS A 370 -43.11 3.42 -14.07
N LEU A 371 -43.42 2.34 -13.33
CA LEU A 371 -42.46 1.60 -12.50
C LEU A 371 -41.35 0.96 -13.34
N GLU A 372 -41.67 0.49 -14.53
CA GLU A 372 -40.70 -0.01 -15.52
C GLU A 372 -39.66 1.04 -15.92
N LYS A 373 -40.09 2.29 -16.13
CA LYS A 373 -39.22 3.41 -16.49
C LYS A 373 -38.26 3.77 -15.34
N ILE A 374 -38.68 3.58 -14.10
CA ILE A 374 -37.88 3.83 -12.89
C ILE A 374 -36.88 2.67 -12.67
N LEU A 375 -37.31 1.41 -12.86
CA LEU A 375 -36.43 0.24 -12.82
C LEU A 375 -35.35 0.26 -13.90
N LYS A 376 -35.67 0.75 -15.11
CA LYS A 376 -34.71 0.99 -16.21
C LYS A 376 -33.71 2.13 -15.95
N MET A 377 -33.91 2.95 -14.91
CA MET A 377 -32.98 4.02 -14.50
C MET A 377 -32.12 3.62 -13.28
N MET A 378 -32.37 2.44 -12.70
CA MET A 378 -31.68 1.94 -11.49
C MET A 378 -30.74 0.76 -11.77
N ILE A 379 -30.69 0.26 -13.02
CA ILE A 379 -29.75 -0.70 -13.59
C ILE A 379 -29.02 0.03 -14.70
#